data_AF-A0A9P5HQW8-F1
#
_entry.id   AF-A0A9P5HQW8-F1
#
_cell.length_a   1.000
_cell.length_b   1.000
_cell.length_c   1.000
_cell.angle_alpha   90.00
_cell.angle_beta   90.00
_cell.angle_gamma   90.00
#
_symmetry.space_group_name_H-M   'P 1'
#
loop_
_entity.id
_entity.type
_entity.pdbx_description
1 polymer ?
#
loop_
_entity_poly.entity_id
_entity_poly.type
_entity_poly.pdbx_seq_one_letter_code
_entity_poly.pdbx_strand_id
1 'polypeptide(L)'
;MSEAHTMPVKDPFVPKQMMSKTAALYQELTGDSSIDTAAHTITHLLPPFTADAIIHDNGWGTGEDTKAIIESHLPDGITIKASDRN
;
A
#
# COMPACT_ATOMS: atom_id res chain seq x y z
N MET A 1 53.48 1.58 -0.12
CA MET A 1 52.44 0.58 -0.41
C MET A 1 51.12 1.20 0.05
N SER A 2 50.19 1.48 -0.88
CA SER A 2 48.88 2.04 -0.53
C SER A 2 47.92 0.91 -0.16
N GLU A 3 47.38 0.95 1.05
CA GLU A 3 46.32 0.05 1.47
C GLU A 3 45.00 0.48 0.81
N ALA A 4 44.39 -0.43 0.06
CA ALA A 4 43.06 -0.25 -0.49
C ALA A 4 42.04 -0.33 0.65
N HIS A 5 41.46 0.82 1.01
CA HIS A 5 40.34 0.91 1.93
C HIS A 5 39.11 0.26 1.28
N THR A 6 38.85 -1.00 1.61
CA THR A 6 37.62 -1.69 1.20
C THR A 6 36.53 -1.26 2.16
N MET A 7 35.63 -0.39 1.71
CA MET A 7 34.49 0.04 2.52
C MET A 7 33.60 -1.17 2.82
N PRO A 8 33.14 -1.35 4.07
CA PRO A 8 32.23 -2.44 4.41
C PRO A 8 30.96 -2.30 3.57
N VAL A 9 30.57 -3.39 2.91
CA VAL A 9 29.28 -3.49 2.22
C VAL A 9 28.21 -3.26 3.27
N LYS A 10 27.44 -2.16 3.11
CA LYS A 10 26.36 -1.83 4.02
C LYS A 10 25.25 -2.84 3.82
N ASP A 11 24.89 -3.57 4.88
CA ASP A 11 23.79 -4.52 4.83
C ASP A 11 22.50 -3.80 4.35
N PRO A 12 21.66 -4.46 3.52
CA PRO A 12 20.39 -3.90 3.10
C PRO A 12 19.52 -3.55 4.31
N PHE A 13 18.94 -2.36 4.33
CA PHE A 13 18.03 -1.96 5.40
C PHE A 13 16.77 -2.84 5.39
N VAL A 14 16.56 -3.64 6.43
CA VAL A 14 15.33 -4.41 6.67
C VAL A 14 14.55 -3.72 7.79
N PRO A 15 13.38 -3.10 7.50
CA PRO A 15 12.54 -2.49 8.52
C PRO A 15 12.12 -3.54 9.53
N LYS A 16 12.18 -3.21 10.82
CA LYS A 16 11.67 -4.06 11.90
C LYS A 16 10.19 -4.36 11.64
N GLN A 17 9.88 -5.62 11.35
CA GLN A 17 8.50 -6.07 11.15
C GLN A 17 7.84 -6.28 12.53
N MET A 18 6.60 -5.84 12.69
CA MET A 18 5.85 -5.98 13.96
C MET A 18 5.43 -7.44 14.21
N MET A 19 5.09 -8.17 13.14
CA MET A 19 4.62 -9.57 13.15
C MET A 19 5.21 -10.32 11.96
N SER A 20 5.32 -11.65 12.06
CA SER A 20 5.68 -12.49 10.90
C SER A 20 4.57 -12.44 9.86
N LYS A 21 4.91 -12.16 8.60
CA LYS A 21 4.00 -12.18 7.45
C LYS A 21 3.50 -13.62 7.23
N THR A 22 2.35 -13.99 7.79
CA THR A 22 1.71 -15.28 7.54
C THR A 22 0.41 -15.07 6.77
N ALA A 23 0.02 -16.06 5.95
CA ALA A 23 -1.23 -16.00 5.19
C ALA A 23 -2.46 -15.81 6.10
N ALA A 24 -2.46 -16.42 7.30
CA ALA A 24 -3.52 -16.26 8.28
C ALA A 24 -3.62 -14.82 8.81
N LEU A 25 -2.48 -14.18 9.08
CA LEU A 25 -2.47 -12.78 9.54
C LEU A 25 -2.86 -11.81 8.43
N TYR A 26 -2.51 -12.10 7.17
CA TYR A 26 -3.05 -11.34 6.04
C TYR A 26 -4.56 -11.53 5.92
N GLN A 27 -5.08 -12.76 6.01
CA GLN A 27 -6.53 -12.99 5.99
C GLN A 27 -7.28 -12.28 7.13
N GLU A 28 -6.70 -12.24 8.33
CA GLU A 28 -7.27 -11.50 9.45
C GLU A 28 -7.24 -9.98 9.19
N LEU A 29 -6.13 -9.48 8.62
CA LEU A 29 -6.00 -8.07 8.24
C LEU A 29 -7.02 -7.69 7.16
N THR A 30 -7.30 -8.57 6.18
CA THR A 30 -8.18 -8.30 5.03
C THR A 30 -9.66 -8.55 5.29
N GLY A 31 -10.03 -9.07 6.45
CA GLY A 31 -11.43 -9.32 6.80
C GLY A 31 -12.24 -8.04 6.99
N ASP A 32 -13.34 -8.17 7.74
CA ASP A 32 -14.32 -7.11 7.98
C ASP A 32 -13.70 -5.76 8.39
N SER A 33 -12.55 -5.77 9.07
CA SER A 33 -11.87 -4.53 9.47
C SER A 33 -11.39 -3.69 8.28
N SER A 34 -10.55 -4.22 7.39
CA SER A 34 -9.93 -3.38 6.35
C SER A 34 -10.85 -3.12 5.17
N ILE A 35 -11.68 -4.10 4.79
CA ILE A 35 -12.67 -3.91 3.71
C ILE A 35 -13.69 -2.85 4.09
N ASP A 36 -14.30 -2.95 5.29
CA ASP A 36 -15.35 -1.99 5.68
C ASP A 36 -14.75 -0.61 5.97
N THR A 37 -13.55 -0.55 6.57
CA THR A 37 -12.85 0.71 6.81
C THR A 37 -12.50 1.40 5.49
N ALA A 38 -12.00 0.66 4.49
CA ALA A 38 -11.70 1.19 3.17
C ALA A 38 -12.96 1.74 2.49
N ALA A 39 -14.01 0.92 2.38
CA ALA A 39 -15.27 1.33 1.78
C ALA A 39 -15.88 2.56 2.47
N HIS A 40 -15.89 2.57 3.81
CA HIS A 40 -16.41 3.70 4.58
C HIS A 40 -15.58 4.97 4.36
N THR A 41 -14.25 4.85 4.36
CA THR A 41 -13.35 5.98 4.15
C THR A 41 -13.53 6.60 2.77
N ILE A 42 -13.49 5.77 1.72
CA ILE A 42 -13.63 6.23 0.34
C ILE A 42 -15.00 6.86 0.09
N THR A 43 -16.06 6.26 0.63
CA THR A 43 -17.44 6.70 0.34
C THR A 43 -17.88 7.91 1.17
N HIS A 44 -17.39 8.02 2.41
CA HIS A 44 -17.96 8.98 3.38
C HIS A 44 -16.97 10.00 3.95
N LEU A 45 -15.67 9.70 3.95
CA LEU A 45 -14.68 10.55 4.63
C LEU A 45 -13.84 11.37 3.65
N LEU A 46 -13.62 10.86 2.43
CA LEU A 46 -12.88 11.57 1.40
C LEU A 46 -13.80 12.45 0.54
N PRO A 47 -13.29 13.59 0.04
CA PRO A 47 -13.96 14.31 -1.03
C PRO A 47 -14.00 13.43 -2.30
N PRO A 48 -15.01 13.62 -3.18
CA PRO A 48 -15.07 12.92 -4.45
C PRO A 48 -13.79 13.12 -5.28
N PHE A 49 -13.32 12.07 -5.93
CA PHE A 49 -12.17 12.14 -6.81
C PHE A 49 -12.52 12.90 -8.10
N THR A 50 -11.58 13.69 -8.60
CA THR A 50 -11.67 14.35 -9.89
C THR A 50 -11.08 13.47 -11.01
N ALA A 51 -11.46 13.72 -12.25
CA ALA A 51 -11.01 12.94 -13.41
C ALA A 51 -9.49 13.01 -13.67
N ASP A 52 -8.84 14.05 -13.17
CA ASP A 52 -7.39 14.27 -13.23
C ASP A 52 -6.65 13.79 -11.97
N ALA A 53 -7.34 13.17 -11.02
CA ALA A 53 -6.73 12.69 -9.80
C ALA A 53 -5.71 11.56 -10.08
N ILE A 54 -4.59 11.62 -9.35
CA ILE A 54 -3.56 10.59 -9.34
C ILE A 54 -3.48 10.02 -7.93
N ILE A 55 -3.89 8.78 -7.77
CA ILE A 55 -3.90 8.09 -6.47
C ILE A 55 -2.66 7.21 -6.37
N HIS A 56 -1.95 7.33 -5.25
CA HIS A 56 -0.79 6.51 -4.91
C HIS A 56 -1.12 5.64 -3.70
N ASP A 57 -1.29 4.34 -3.94
CA ASP A 57 -1.49 3.33 -2.89
C ASP A 57 -0.12 2.72 -2.54
N ASN A 58 0.45 3.16 -1.41
CA ASN A 58 1.81 2.81 -0.98
C ASN A 58 1.74 1.80 0.16
N GLY A 59 2.30 0.61 -0.05
CA GLY A 59 2.09 -0.53 0.84
C GLY A 59 0.78 -1.25 0.51
N TRP A 60 0.52 -1.43 -0.79
CA TRP A 60 -0.72 -1.97 -1.34
C TRP A 60 -1.17 -3.27 -0.67
N GLY A 61 -0.23 -4.09 -0.19
CA GLY A 61 -0.53 -5.31 0.54
C GLY A 61 -1.46 -6.23 -0.26
N THR A 62 -2.69 -6.35 0.22
CA THR A 62 -3.76 -7.20 -0.33
C THR A 62 -4.80 -6.44 -1.16
N GLY A 63 -4.75 -5.11 -1.15
CA GLY A 63 -5.39 -4.24 -2.13
C GLY A 63 -6.83 -3.82 -1.86
N GLU A 64 -7.28 -3.90 -0.61
CA GLU A 64 -8.63 -3.51 -0.18
C GLU A 64 -8.92 -2.05 -0.53
N ASP A 65 -7.98 -1.13 -0.27
CA ASP A 65 -8.14 0.31 -0.54
C ASP A 65 -8.31 0.58 -2.04
N THR A 66 -7.39 0.06 -2.87
CA THR A 66 -7.50 0.17 -4.34
C THR A 66 -8.82 -0.40 -4.84
N LYS A 67 -9.29 -1.54 -4.29
CA LYS A 67 -10.56 -2.14 -4.70
C LYS A 67 -11.75 -1.25 -4.33
N ALA A 68 -11.79 -0.73 -3.10
CA ALA A 68 -12.83 0.18 -2.66
C ALA A 68 -12.89 1.45 -3.53
N ILE A 69 -11.72 1.99 -3.92
CA ILE A 69 -11.62 3.13 -4.83
C ILE A 69 -12.22 2.78 -6.21
N ILE A 70 -11.87 1.64 -6.80
CA ILE A 70 -12.41 1.22 -8.11
C ILE A 70 -13.93 1.03 -8.06
N GLU A 71 -14.46 0.53 -6.94
CA GLU A 71 -15.89 0.30 -6.75
C GLU A 71 -16.67 1.60 -6.47
N SER A 72 -16.01 2.71 -6.13
CA SER A 72 -16.66 3.96 -5.69
C SER A 72 -17.10 4.92 -6.80
N HIS A 73 -17.56 4.44 -7.96
CA HIS A 73 -17.99 5.27 -9.11
C HIS A 73 -16.96 6.33 -9.53
N LEU A 74 -15.75 5.90 -9.86
CA LEU A 74 -14.69 6.80 -10.31
C LEU A 74 -15.05 7.55 -11.59
N PRO A 75 -14.61 8.82 -11.72
CA PRO A 75 -14.63 9.49 -13.01
C PRO A 75 -13.66 8.81 -13.99
N ASP A 76 -14.02 8.83 -15.27
CA ASP A 76 -13.13 8.38 -16.34
C ASP A 76 -11.82 9.21 -16.34
N GLY A 77 -10.67 8.54 -16.53
CA GLY A 77 -9.36 9.19 -16.65
C GLY A 77 -8.50 9.20 -15.40
N ILE A 78 -9.02 8.75 -14.25
CA ILE A 78 -8.23 8.65 -13.02
C ILE A 78 -7.07 7.65 -13.17
N THR A 79 -5.94 7.95 -12.52
CA THR A 79 -4.77 7.07 -12.52
C THR A 79 -4.50 6.56 -11.11
N ILE A 80 -4.48 5.25 -10.92
CA ILE A 80 -4.11 4.61 -9.65
C ILE A 80 -2.75 3.93 -9.81
N LYS A 81 -1.83 4.23 -8.89
CA LYS A 81 -0.49 3.64 -8.83
C LYS A 81 -0.36 2.89 -7.50
N ALA A 82 -0.52 1.59 -7.57
CA ALA A 82 -0.30 0.69 -6.44
C ALA A 82 1.16 0.24 -6.40
N SER A 83 1.78 0.30 -5.22
CA SER A 83 3.14 -0.19 -4.99
C SER A 83 3.25 -0.89 -3.65
N ASP A 84 4.01 -1.99 -3.61
CA ASP A 84 4.44 -2.65 -2.40
C ASP A 84 5.94 -2.97 -2.49
N ARG A 85 6.59 -3.17 -1.36
CA ARG A 85 8.02 -3.48 -1.30
C ARG A 85 8.30 -4.97 -1.53
N ASN A 86 7.30 -5.83 -1.32
CA ASN A 86 7.46 -7.28 -1.23
C ASN A 86 7.38 -8.01 -2.58
#